data_AF-A0A936TFP6-F1
#
_entry.id   AF-A0A936TFP6-F1
#
_cell.length_a   1.000
_cell.length_b   1.000
_cell.length_c   1.000
_cell.angle_alpha   90.00
_cell.angle_beta   90.00
_cell.angle_gamma   90.00
#
_symmetry.space_group_name_H-M   'P 1'
#
loop_
_entity.id
_entity.type
_entity.pdbx_description
1 polymer ?
#
loop_
_entity_poly.entity_id
_entity_poly.type
_entity_poly.pdbx_seq_one_letter_code
_entity_poly.pdbx_strand_id
1 'polypeptide(L)'
;MRYPDMHVYHYNHTERSTLERLARQHGVGEVLLDELVGTGAFVDLLAVIRDGMQVGVESYGLKHLEVLAGYQRGEDIGQGAGAVVAYEEFMANGDQDSLDRIADYNADDVRATRALRDWLVEQRDDAHDWRDAE
;
A
#
# COMPACT_ATOMS: atom_id res chain seq x y z
N MET A 1 -12.41 -18.18 7.83
CA MET A 1 -11.19 -18.07 6.99
C MET A 1 -10.03 -18.80 7.66
N ARG A 2 -8.98 -19.19 6.91
CA ARG A 2 -7.80 -19.89 7.47
C ARG A 2 -6.92 -18.99 8.36
N TYR A 3 -6.97 -17.67 8.15
CA TYR A 3 -6.22 -16.67 8.91
C TYR A 3 -7.16 -15.54 9.33
N PRO A 4 -7.89 -15.68 10.45
CA PRO A 4 -8.90 -14.69 10.86
C PRO A 4 -8.29 -13.35 11.28
N ASP A 5 -7.06 -13.36 11.81
CA ASP A 5 -6.36 -12.16 12.30
C ASP A 5 -5.44 -11.53 11.23
N MET A 6 -5.60 -11.94 9.96
CA MET A 6 -4.77 -11.42 8.88
C MET A 6 -5.24 -10.02 8.45
N HIS A 7 -4.28 -9.12 8.27
CA HIS A 7 -4.52 -7.81 7.69
C HIS A 7 -3.69 -7.59 6.41
N VAL A 8 -4.27 -6.88 5.47
CA VAL A 8 -3.66 -6.35 4.26
C VAL A 8 -3.50 -4.85 4.46
N TYR A 9 -2.27 -4.43 4.78
CA TYR A 9 -1.94 -3.03 4.88
C TYR A 9 -1.68 -2.47 3.48
N HIS A 10 -2.32 -1.35 3.18
CA HIS A 10 -2.12 -0.63 1.94
C HIS A 10 -2.00 0.87 2.24
N TYR A 11 -1.56 1.61 1.23
CA TYR A 11 -1.39 3.04 1.34
C TYR A 11 -2.32 3.73 0.36
N ASN A 12 -3.35 4.41 0.87
CA ASN A 12 -4.39 5.11 0.11
C ASN A 12 -5.56 4.19 -0.34
N HIS A 13 -6.76 4.78 -0.39
CA HIS A 13 -8.02 4.13 -0.79
C HIS A 13 -8.05 3.59 -2.23
N THR A 14 -7.16 4.09 -3.09
CA THR A 14 -7.09 3.70 -4.51
C THR A 14 -6.83 2.21 -4.69
N GLU A 15 -6.05 1.59 -3.80
CA GLU A 15 -5.72 0.16 -3.89
C GLU A 15 -6.97 -0.72 -3.79
N ARG A 16 -7.76 -0.53 -2.71
CA ARG A 16 -8.99 -1.28 -2.48
C ARG A 16 -10.01 -1.03 -3.59
N SER A 17 -10.28 0.24 -3.91
CA SER A 17 -11.26 0.60 -4.95
C SER A 17 -10.86 0.08 -6.34
N THR A 18 -9.56 0.00 -6.64
CA THR A 18 -9.06 -0.59 -7.90
C THR A 18 -9.28 -2.10 -7.93
N LEU A 19 -9.02 -2.81 -6.83
CA LEU A 19 -9.31 -4.24 -6.72
C LEU A 19 -10.81 -4.53 -6.87
N GLU A 20 -11.67 -3.79 -6.18
CA GLU A 20 -13.13 -3.91 -6.29
C GLU A 20 -13.61 -3.69 -7.74
N ARG A 21 -13.08 -2.64 -8.40
CA ARG A 21 -13.38 -2.34 -9.79
C ARG A 21 -12.96 -3.48 -10.72
N LEU A 22 -11.75 -4.01 -10.56
CA LEU A 22 -11.23 -5.12 -11.38
C LEU A 22 -12.04 -6.40 -11.17
N ALA A 23 -12.35 -6.74 -9.91
CA ALA A 23 -13.17 -7.91 -9.57
C ALA A 23 -14.54 -7.86 -10.25
N ARG A 24 -15.21 -6.70 -10.16
CA ARG A 24 -16.50 -6.47 -10.82
C ARG A 24 -16.41 -6.48 -12.34
N GLN A 25 -15.39 -5.81 -12.90
CA GLN A 25 -15.20 -5.73 -14.35
C GLN A 25 -15.00 -7.11 -14.99
N HIS A 26 -14.28 -8.00 -14.30
CA HIS A 26 -13.97 -9.33 -14.80
C HIS A 26 -14.93 -10.43 -14.29
N GLY A 27 -15.83 -10.11 -13.36
CA GLY A 27 -16.75 -11.07 -12.75
C GLY A 27 -16.04 -12.16 -11.93
N VAL A 28 -14.88 -11.84 -11.35
CA VAL A 28 -14.04 -12.79 -10.62
C VAL A 28 -13.74 -12.24 -9.23
N GLY A 29 -14.04 -13.04 -8.19
CA GLY A 29 -13.61 -12.75 -6.83
C GLY A 29 -14.36 -11.63 -6.11
N GLU A 30 -15.43 -11.07 -6.68
CA GLU A 30 -16.22 -9.98 -6.06
C GLU A 30 -16.73 -10.37 -4.66
N VAL A 31 -17.43 -11.51 -4.54
CA VAL A 31 -17.94 -11.99 -3.23
C VAL A 31 -16.83 -12.20 -2.21
N LEU A 32 -15.69 -12.78 -2.63
CA LEU A 32 -14.57 -13.03 -1.73
C LEU A 32 -13.91 -11.73 -1.27
N LEU A 33 -13.76 -10.77 -2.18
CA LEU A 33 -13.19 -9.47 -1.87
C LEU A 33 -14.12 -8.67 -0.95
N ASP A 34 -15.42 -8.67 -1.23
CA ASP A 34 -16.43 -8.03 -0.38
C ASP A 34 -16.46 -8.65 1.01
N GLU A 35 -16.39 -9.98 1.12
CA GLU A 35 -16.27 -10.68 2.41
C GLU A 35 -15.00 -10.25 3.15
N LEU A 36 -13.85 -10.20 2.48
CA LEU A 36 -12.56 -9.83 3.09
C LEU A 36 -12.51 -8.35 3.50
N VAL A 37 -13.10 -7.46 2.71
CA VAL A 37 -13.27 -6.04 3.07
C VAL A 37 -14.21 -5.93 4.26
N GLY A 38 -15.29 -6.70 4.26
CA GLY A 38 -16.25 -6.80 5.35
C GLY A 38 -15.58 -7.10 6.67
N THR A 39 -14.67 -8.10 6.73
CA THR A 39 -13.95 -8.46 7.97
C THR A 39 -12.91 -7.43 8.44
N GLY A 40 -12.91 -6.19 7.94
CA GLY A 40 -11.91 -5.20 8.30
C GLY A 40 -10.46 -5.57 7.98
N ALA A 41 -10.22 -6.54 7.07
CA ALA A 41 -8.87 -7.02 6.80
C ALA A 41 -8.01 -5.98 6.08
N PHE A 42 -8.61 -5.05 5.33
CA PHE A 42 -7.89 -3.97 4.64
C PHE A 42 -7.69 -2.77 5.56
N VAL A 43 -6.43 -2.42 5.80
CA VAL A 43 -6.06 -1.28 6.65
C VAL A 43 -5.34 -0.22 5.82
N ASP A 44 -5.97 0.95 5.67
CA ASP A 44 -5.41 2.09 4.97
C ASP A 44 -4.51 2.92 5.93
N LEU A 45 -3.20 2.80 5.75
CA LEU A 45 -2.23 3.53 6.58
C LEU A 45 -2.29 5.04 6.39
N LEU A 46 -2.73 5.52 5.21
CA LEU A 46 -2.88 6.96 5.00
C LEU A 46 -4.00 7.54 5.87
N ALA A 47 -5.11 6.81 6.00
CA ALA A 47 -6.21 7.20 6.88
C ALA A 47 -5.75 7.19 8.34
N VAL A 48 -5.07 6.12 8.78
CA VAL A 48 -4.53 5.99 10.14
C VAL A 48 -3.61 7.17 10.49
N ILE A 49 -2.70 7.55 9.60
CA ILE A 49 -1.77 8.67 9.85
C ILE A 49 -2.52 10.00 9.90
N ARG A 50 -3.42 10.26 8.96
CA ARG A 50 -4.17 11.53 8.90
C ARG A 50 -5.06 11.75 10.11
N ASP A 51 -5.66 10.69 10.62
CA ASP A 51 -6.58 10.76 11.76
C ASP A 51 -5.85 10.64 13.11
N GLY A 52 -4.67 10.03 13.13
CA GLY A 52 -3.92 9.76 14.35
C GLY A 52 -2.79 10.75 14.68
N MET A 53 -2.27 11.51 13.71
CA MET A 53 -1.11 12.38 13.94
C MET A 53 -1.00 13.57 13.00
N GLN A 54 -0.31 14.62 13.47
CA GLN A 54 0.11 15.75 12.65
C GLN A 54 1.61 15.66 12.38
N VAL A 55 1.96 15.51 11.11
CA VAL A 55 3.35 15.41 10.64
C VAL A 55 3.72 16.66 9.85
N GLY A 56 4.87 17.26 10.18
CA GLY A 56 5.44 18.45 9.51
C GLY A 56 6.15 18.15 8.20
N VAL A 57 5.46 17.49 7.26
CA VAL A 57 5.98 17.17 5.91
C VAL A 57 5.19 17.90 4.83
N GLU A 58 5.81 18.10 3.67
CA GLU A 58 5.22 18.81 2.53
C GLU A 58 3.98 18.11 1.95
N SER A 59 3.94 16.77 2.03
CA SER A 59 2.77 15.99 1.66
C SER A 59 2.67 14.69 2.47
N TYR A 60 1.47 14.11 2.52
CA TYR A 60 1.22 12.81 3.13
C TYR A 60 1.33 11.69 2.09
N GLY A 61 2.14 11.87 1.04
CA GLY A 61 2.52 10.77 0.16
C GLY A 61 3.45 9.80 0.88
N LEU A 62 3.43 8.52 0.51
CA LEU A 62 4.24 7.47 1.15
C LEU A 62 5.73 7.87 1.24
N LYS A 63 6.28 8.42 0.16
CA LYS A 63 7.69 8.88 0.08
C LYS A 63 8.08 9.95 1.11
N HIS A 64 7.11 10.75 1.56
CA HIS A 64 7.36 11.77 2.57
C HIS A 64 7.15 11.23 3.98
N LEU A 65 6.34 10.18 4.16
CA LEU A 65 6.04 9.63 5.49
C LEU A 65 6.91 8.45 5.87
N GLU A 66 7.48 7.73 4.91
CA GLU A 66 8.42 6.63 5.17
C GLU A 66 9.69 7.05 5.93
N VAL A 67 10.04 8.35 5.87
CA VAL A 67 11.16 8.92 6.64
C VAL A 67 10.93 8.84 8.15
N LEU A 68 9.67 8.83 8.59
CA LEU A 68 9.31 8.65 10.01
C LEU A 68 9.73 7.28 10.51
N ALA A 69 9.62 6.26 9.65
CA ALA A 69 10.06 4.90 9.91
C ALA A 69 11.56 4.70 9.66
N GLY A 70 12.29 5.76 9.30
CA GLY A 70 13.71 5.67 8.93
C GLY A 70 13.95 4.77 7.70
N TYR A 71 12.94 4.55 6.86
CA TYR A 71 13.07 3.69 5.70
C TYR A 71 13.98 4.33 4.65
N GLN A 72 14.93 3.54 4.14
CA GLN A 72 15.83 3.95 3.06
C GLN A 72 15.49 3.13 1.82
N ARG A 73 15.04 3.83 0.78
CA ARG A 73 14.78 3.23 -0.53
C ARG A 73 16.08 2.76 -1.19
N GLY A 74 15.99 1.77 -2.06
CA GLY A 74 17.12 1.34 -2.90
C GLY A 74 17.58 2.46 -3.85
N GLU A 75 18.90 2.60 -4.03
CA GLU A 75 19.53 3.71 -4.77
C GLU A 75 19.13 3.82 -6.25
N ASP A 76 18.57 2.77 -6.86
CA ASP A 76 18.28 2.68 -8.31
C ASP A 76 16.79 2.81 -8.67
N ILE A 77 15.93 3.14 -7.70
CA ILE A 77 14.47 3.12 -7.91
C ILE A 77 13.99 4.52 -8.31
N GLY A 78 13.79 4.70 -9.61
CA GLY A 78 13.37 5.98 -10.22
C GLY A 78 12.12 6.62 -9.60
N GLN A 79 12.01 7.94 -9.74
CA GLN A 79 10.83 8.70 -9.29
C GLN A 79 9.56 8.13 -9.93
N GLY A 80 8.46 8.01 -9.17
CA GLY A 80 7.26 7.22 -9.54
C GLY A 80 6.53 7.61 -10.83
N ALA A 81 6.91 8.71 -11.49
CA ALA A 81 6.53 8.98 -12.89
C ALA A 81 7.14 7.95 -13.86
N GLY A 82 8.21 7.27 -13.46
CA GLY A 82 8.93 6.28 -14.25
C GLY A 82 8.16 4.97 -14.46
N ALA A 83 7.24 4.58 -13.56
CA ALA A 83 6.52 3.32 -13.72
C ALA A 83 5.52 3.37 -14.89
N VAL A 84 4.84 4.50 -15.08
CA VAL A 84 3.93 4.70 -16.22
C VAL A 84 4.71 4.74 -17.54
N VAL A 85 5.82 5.49 -17.58
CA VAL A 85 6.69 5.57 -18.76
C VAL A 85 7.30 4.21 -19.09
N ALA A 86 7.79 3.48 -18.09
CA ALA A 86 8.32 2.13 -18.27
C ALA A 86 7.23 1.18 -18.82
N TYR A 87 5.98 1.32 -18.36
CA TYR A 87 4.89 0.50 -18.88
C TYR A 87 4.55 0.86 -20.33
N GLU A 88 4.58 2.15 -20.70
CA GLU A 88 4.42 2.60 -22.08
C GLU A 88 5.53 2.06 -22.99
N GLU A 89 6.78 2.05 -22.51
CA GLU A 89 7.91 1.46 -23.22
C GLU A 89 7.67 -0.03 -23.47
N PHE A 90 7.34 -0.80 -22.42
CA PHE A 90 7.01 -2.23 -22.55
C PHE A 90 5.87 -2.46 -23.56
N MET A 91 4.81 -1.64 -23.54
CA MET A 91 3.72 -1.76 -24.49
C MET A 91 4.14 -1.45 -25.94
N ALA A 92 5.14 -0.59 -26.13
CA ALA A 92 5.64 -0.20 -27.45
C ALA A 92 6.63 -1.20 -28.03
N ASN A 93 7.50 -1.80 -27.21
CA ASN A 93 8.65 -2.57 -27.69
C ASN A 93 8.77 -3.98 -27.09
N GLY A 94 7.96 -4.33 -26.09
CA GLY A 94 8.00 -5.63 -25.39
C GLY A 94 9.20 -5.80 -24.46
N ASP A 95 9.85 -4.72 -24.03
CA ASP A 95 11.05 -4.75 -23.19
C ASP A 95 10.73 -5.23 -21.76
N GLN A 96 11.23 -6.41 -21.43
CA GLN A 96 11.06 -7.01 -20.10
C GLN A 96 11.77 -6.21 -19.01
N ASP A 97 12.87 -5.53 -19.33
CA ASP A 97 13.61 -4.73 -18.35
C ASP A 97 12.73 -3.61 -17.78
N SER A 98 11.78 -3.09 -18.56
CA SER A 98 10.83 -2.09 -18.09
C SER A 98 9.81 -2.66 -17.10
N LEU A 99 9.36 -3.91 -17.27
CA LEU A 99 8.52 -4.57 -16.28
C LEU A 99 9.28 -4.89 -15.00
N ASP A 100 10.55 -5.30 -15.12
CA ASP A 100 11.40 -5.62 -13.98
C ASP A 100 11.64 -4.38 -13.11
N ARG A 101 11.90 -3.21 -13.74
CA ARG A 101 11.99 -1.92 -13.04
C ARG A 101 10.68 -1.54 -12.32
N ILE A 102 9.53 -1.79 -12.93
CA ILE A 102 8.22 -1.55 -12.29
C ILE A 102 8.04 -2.47 -11.09
N ALA A 103 8.40 -3.75 -11.22
CA ALA A 103 8.31 -4.73 -10.14
C ALA A 103 9.21 -4.35 -8.96
N ASP A 104 10.45 -3.93 -9.22
CA ASP A 104 11.39 -3.46 -8.19
C ASP A 104 10.86 -2.21 -7.47
N TYR A 105 10.34 -1.24 -8.22
CA TYR A 105 9.69 -0.05 -7.69
C TYR A 105 8.52 -0.40 -6.76
N ASN A 106 7.60 -1.25 -7.22
CA ASN A 106 6.44 -1.67 -6.43
C ASN A 106 6.85 -2.47 -5.18
N ALA A 107 7.88 -3.31 -5.30
CA ALA A 107 8.40 -4.08 -4.17
C ALA A 107 9.04 -3.19 -3.10
N ASP A 108 9.63 -2.06 -3.49
CA ASP A 108 10.15 -1.05 -2.56
C ASP A 108 9.02 -0.25 -1.90
N ASP A 109 7.96 0.12 -2.63
CA ASP A 109 6.76 0.74 -2.04
C ASP A 109 6.07 -0.17 -1.02
N VAL A 110 6.01 -1.49 -1.27
CA VAL A 110 5.50 -2.47 -0.29
C VAL A 110 6.40 -2.53 0.96
N ARG A 111 7.72 -2.52 0.78
CA ARG A 111 8.68 -2.50 1.90
C ARG A 111 8.59 -1.22 2.72
N ALA A 112 8.47 -0.07 2.05
CA ALA A 112 8.24 1.23 2.70
C ALA A 112 6.92 1.25 3.49
N THR A 113 5.84 0.75 2.89
CA THR A 113 4.52 0.62 3.55
C THR A 113 4.61 -0.26 4.79
N ARG A 114 5.33 -1.39 4.72
CA ARG A 114 5.57 -2.25 5.88
C ARG A 114 6.38 -1.55 6.97
N ALA A 115 7.47 -0.89 6.62
CA ALA A 115 8.29 -0.17 7.60
C ALA A 115 7.46 0.91 8.32
N LEU A 116 6.64 1.65 7.56
CA LEU A 116 5.73 2.64 8.10
C LEU A 116 4.65 2.02 9.00
N ARG A 117 4.09 0.87 8.62
CA ARG A 117 3.19 0.10 9.48
C ARG A 117 3.86 -0.23 10.81
N ASP A 118 5.04 -0.84 10.75
CA ASP A 118 5.73 -1.33 11.94
C ASP A 118 6.05 -0.14 12.89
N TRP A 119 6.50 1.00 12.33
CA TRP A 119 6.69 2.24 13.09
C TRP A 119 5.40 2.78 13.71
N LEU A 120 4.27 2.76 12.99
CA LEU A 120 2.97 3.21 13.54
C LEU A 120 2.53 2.35 14.72
N VAL A 121 2.76 1.03 14.66
CA VAL A 121 2.46 0.12 15.75
C VAL A 121 3.29 0.46 16.99
N GLU A 122 4.56 0.85 16.81
CA GLU A 122 5.42 1.31 17.92
C GLU A 122 4.95 2.62 18.56
N GLN A 123 4.21 3.47 17.84
CA GLN A 123 3.65 4.71 18.40
C GLN A 123 2.36 4.50 19.19
N ARG A 124 1.73 3.32 19.08
CA ARG A 124 0.48 3.02 19.78
C ARG A 124 0.76 2.77 21.26
N ASP A 125 -0.03 3.41 22.13
CA ASP A 125 -0.06 3.09 23.55
C ASP A 125 -0.77 1.75 23.80
N ASP A 126 -0.24 0.94 24.70
CA ASP A 126 -0.82 -0.34 25.11
C ASP A 126 -2.17 -0.18 25.83
N ALA A 127 -2.52 1.03 26.27
CA ALA A 127 -3.76 1.32 26.98
C ALA A 127 -5.05 1.23 26.13
N HIS A 128 -4.95 1.13 24.79
CA HIS A 128 -6.11 1.11 23.89
C HIS A 128 -6.23 -0.22 23.16
N ASP A 129 -7.40 -0.86 23.22
CA ASP A 129 -7.66 -2.07 22.45
C ASP A 129 -7.54 -1.82 20.93
N TRP A 130 -7.19 -2.89 20.19
CA TRP A 130 -7.27 -2.84 18.74
C TRP A 130 -8.73 -2.71 18.31
N ARG A 131 -8.98 -1.97 17.23
CA ARG A 131 -10.30 -1.95 16.62
C ARG A 131 -10.65 -3.35 16.14
N ASP A 132 -11.82 -3.84 16.53
CA ASP A 132 -12.35 -5.08 15.98
C ASP A 132 -12.51 -4.97 14.45
N ALA A 133 -12.31 -6.10 13.77
CA ALA A 133 -12.81 -6.31 12.42
C ALA A 133 -14.31 -6.03 12.40
N GLU A 134 -14.79 -5.13 11.51
CA GLU A 134 -16.22 -4.87 11.33
C GLU A 134 -16.99 -6.07 10.74
#